data_AF-A0A730HPK5-F1
#
_entry.id   AF-A0A730HPK5-F1
#
_cell.length_a   1.000
_cell.length_b   1.000
_cell.length_c   1.000
_cell.angle_alpha   90.00
_cell.angle_beta   90.00
_cell.angle_gamma   90.00
#
_symmetry.space_group_name_H-M   'P 1'
#
loop_
_entity.id
_entity.type
_entity.pdbx_description
1 polymer ?
#
loop_
_entity_poly.entity_id
_entity_poly.type
_entity_poly.pdbx_seq_one_letter_code
_entity_poly.pdbx_strand_id
1 'polypeptide(L)' 'MKIKNTLFVILMLSLPAISAEHSEMKMSDMHSSASSQEYMAGMKNMHEKMMAAVNESNPDKAFAKGMIAHHEGAIAMAE' A
#
# COMPACT_ATOMS: atom_id res chain seq x y z
N MET A 1 -42.20 -19.91 -24.44
CA MET A 1 -42.33 -19.20 -23.14
C MET A 1 -41.05 -19.33 -22.30
N LYS A 2 -39.89 -18.87 -22.81
CA LYS A 2 -38.58 -18.99 -22.12
C LYS A 2 -37.80 -17.68 -22.01
N ILE A 3 -38.32 -16.58 -22.58
CA ILE A 3 -37.65 -15.26 -22.59
C ILE A 3 -38.02 -14.43 -21.35
N LYS A 4 -39.14 -14.76 -20.69
CA LYS A 4 -39.63 -14.01 -19.51
C LYS A 4 -38.83 -14.28 -18.23
N ASN A 5 -38.14 -15.42 -18.13
CA ASN A 5 -37.31 -15.76 -16.96
C ASN A 5 -35.95 -15.05 -16.94
N THR A 6 -35.45 -14.62 -18.09
CA THR A 6 -34.16 -13.92 -18.16
C THR A 6 -34.26 -12.48 -17.67
N LEU A 7 -35.44 -11.86 -17.80
CA LEU A 7 -35.64 -10.47 -17.38
C LEU A 7 -35.67 -10.30 -15.85
N PHE A 8 -36.04 -11.34 -15.10
CA PHE A 8 -36.11 -11.27 -13.64
C PHE A 8 -34.74 -11.38 -12.96
N VAL A 9 -33.78 -12.07 -13.58
CA VAL A 9 -32.41 -12.22 -13.06
C VAL A 9 -31.63 -10.90 -13.16
N ILE A 10 -31.92 -10.07 -14.16
CA ILE A 10 -31.27 -8.78 -14.35
C ILE A 10 -31.75 -7.75 -13.31
N LEU A 11 -32.97 -7.90 -12.79
CA LEU A 11 -33.56 -6.96 -11.83
C LEU A 11 -33.05 -7.12 -10.38
N MET A 12 -32.41 -8.24 -10.05
CA MET A 12 -31.83 -8.48 -8.71
C MET A 12 -30.33 -8.17 -8.63
N LEU A 13 -29.71 -7.73 -9.73
CA LEU A 13 -28.32 -7.27 -9.75
C LEU A 13 -28.19 -5.75 -9.47
N SER A 14 -29.26 -5.11 -9.01
CA SER A 14 -29.33 -3.67 -8.69
C SER A 14 -29.37 -3.38 -7.19
N LEU A 15 -28.96 -4.32 -6.32
CA LEU A 15 -28.72 -3.98 -4.93
C LEU A 15 -27.38 -3.25 -4.80
N PRO A 16 -27.34 -1.94 -4.47
CA PRO A 16 -26.14 -1.36 -3.91
C PRO A 16 -25.82 -2.14 -2.63
N ALA A 17 -24.59 -2.66 -2.59
CA ALA A 17 -24.02 -3.25 -1.41
C ALA A 17 -24.23 -2.30 -0.22
N ILE A 18 -24.71 -2.90 0.87
CA ILE A 18 -24.78 -2.33 2.22
C ILE A 18 -23.66 -1.31 2.41
N SER A 19 -24.05 -0.07 2.69
CA SER A 19 -23.16 0.98 3.19
C SER A 19 -22.44 0.41 4.41
N ALA A 20 -21.18 0.03 4.24
CA ALA A 20 -20.29 -0.08 5.37
C ALA A 20 -20.21 1.34 5.94
N GLU A 21 -20.87 1.56 7.06
CA GLU A 21 -20.74 2.74 7.89
C GLU A 21 -19.25 3.07 7.94
N HIS A 22 -18.83 4.10 7.21
CA HIS A 22 -17.50 4.66 7.30
C HIS A 22 -17.41 5.16 8.74
N SER A 23 -16.84 4.33 9.62
CA SER A 23 -16.27 4.83 10.86
C SER A 23 -15.19 5.80 10.43
N GLU A 24 -15.55 7.08 10.32
CA GLU A 24 -14.61 8.18 10.23
C GLU A 24 -13.77 8.13 11.50
N MET A 25 -12.72 7.31 11.48
CA MET A 25 -11.65 7.41 12.44
C MET A 25 -10.99 8.74 12.12
N LYS A 26 -11.44 9.80 12.80
CA LYS A 26 -10.84 11.13 12.76
C LYS A 26 -9.39 11.00 13.24
N MET A 27 -8.49 10.73 12.29
CA MET A 27 -7.03 10.78 12.50
C MET A 27 -6.55 12.24 12.54
N SER A 28 -7.40 13.20 12.93
CA SER A 28 -7.08 14.63 12.87
C SER A 28 -6.10 15.07 13.95
N ASP A 29 -5.89 14.27 15.00
CA ASP A 29 -5.13 14.69 16.19
C ASP A 29 -4.12 13.65 16.68
N MET A 30 -3.56 12.84 15.77
CA MET A 30 -2.32 12.12 16.08
C MET A 30 -1.16 13.10 15.86
N HIS A 31 -0.81 13.86 16.90
CA HIS A 31 0.51 14.48 17.00
C HIS A 31 1.55 13.34 16.87
N SER A 32 2.01 13.09 15.65
CA SER A 32 3.03 12.10 15.37
C SER A 32 4.25 12.47 16.20
N SER A 33 4.64 11.59 17.12
CA SER A 33 5.86 11.78 17.92
C SER A 33 7.05 11.99 16.99
N ALA A 34 8.09 12.68 17.47
CA ALA A 34 9.34 12.80 16.72
C ALA A 34 9.84 11.42 16.26
N SER A 35 9.76 10.39 17.12
CA SER A 35 10.12 9.01 16.76
C SER A 35 9.30 8.44 15.60
N SER A 36 7.99 8.72 15.52
CA SER A 36 7.17 8.26 14.40
C SER A 36 7.50 8.98 13.10
N GLN A 37 7.87 10.26 13.17
CA GLN A 37 8.29 11.05 12.00
C GLN A 37 9.63 10.54 11.45
N GLU A 38 10.61 10.29 12.31
CA GLU A 38 11.90 9.71 11.94
C GLU A 38 11.74 8.30 11.34
N TYR A 39 10.88 7.46 11.93
CA TYR A 39 10.57 6.14 11.38
C TYR A 39 9.97 6.25 9.96
N MET A 40 8.99 7.14 9.76
CA MET A 40 8.39 7.35 8.44
C MET A 40 9.40 7.90 7.42
N ALA A 41 10.31 8.79 7.84
CA ALA A 41 11.38 9.30 7.00
C ALA A 41 12.37 8.19 6.58
N GLY A 42 12.78 7.34 7.53
CA GLY A 42 13.62 6.18 7.27
C GLY A 42 12.99 5.20 6.28
N MET A 43 11.71 4.86 6.49
CA MET A 43 10.94 4.00 5.59
C MET A 43 10.83 4.58 4.18
N LYS A 44 10.59 5.89 4.05
CA LYS A 44 10.54 6.58 2.76
C LYS A 44 11.88 6.52 2.04
N ASN A 45 12.98 6.82 2.73
CA ASN A 45 14.31 6.78 2.14
C ASN A 45 14.69 5.37 1.65
N MET A 46 14.42 4.35 2.46
CA MET A 46 14.62 2.95 2.08
C MET A 46 13.83 2.60 0.81
N HIS A 47 12.56 3.01 0.74
CA HIS A 47 11.72 2.76 -0.42
C HIS A 47 12.26 3.43 -1.69
N GLU A 48 12.65 4.70 -1.63
CA GLU A 48 13.22 5.43 -2.77
C GLU A 48 14.49 4.76 -3.31
N LYS A 49 15.41 4.36 -2.43
CA LYS A 49 16.63 3.64 -2.82
C LYS A 49 16.34 2.28 -3.46
N MET A 50 15.36 1.55 -2.93
CA MET A 50 14.94 0.26 -3.47
C MET A 50 14.28 0.44 -4.86
N MET A 51 13.49 1.48 -5.06
CA MET A 51 12.92 1.82 -6.37
C MET A 51 13.99 2.29 -7.37
N ALA A 52 15.06 2.94 -6.91
CA ALA A 52 16.19 3.24 -7.77
C ALA A 52 16.91 1.95 -8.21
N ALA A 53 16.99 0.94 -7.35
CA ALA A 53 17.63 -0.33 -7.66
C ALA A 53 16.90 -1.12 -8.77
N VAL A 54 15.57 -1.01 -8.89
CA VAL A 54 14.83 -1.72 -9.94
C VAL A 54 15.08 -1.18 -11.35
N ASN A 55 15.69 0.01 -11.49
CA ASN A 55 16.08 0.56 -12.79
C ASN A 55 17.39 -0.05 -13.32
N GLU A 56 18.05 -0.91 -12.54
CA GLU A 56 19.24 -1.62 -13.00
C GLU A 56 18.87 -2.70 -14.02
N SER A 57 19.57 -2.68 -15.15
CA SER A 57 19.33 -3.59 -16.29
C SER A 57 19.67 -5.04 -15.99
N ASN A 58 20.70 -5.27 -15.16
CA ASN A 58 21.08 -6.61 -14.76
C ASN A 58 20.27 -7.04 -13.52
N PRO A 59 19.50 -8.14 -13.60
CA PRO A 59 18.58 -8.53 -12.53
C PRO A 59 19.30 -8.88 -11.22
N ASP A 60 20.47 -9.50 -11.27
CA ASP A 60 21.24 -9.85 -10.08
C ASP A 60 21.78 -8.60 -9.39
N LYS A 61 22.22 -7.61 -10.19
CA LYS A 61 22.64 -6.31 -9.67
C LYS A 61 21.47 -5.52 -9.10
N ALA A 62 20.30 -5.56 -9.75
CA ALA A 62 19.08 -4.92 -9.25
C ALA A 62 18.69 -5.51 -7.89
N PHE A 63 18.69 -6.83 -7.76
CA PHE A 63 18.42 -7.52 -6.51
C PHE A 63 19.43 -7.16 -5.42
N ALA A 64 20.73 -7.27 -5.70
CA ALA A 64 21.77 -6.96 -4.73
C ALA A 64 21.69 -5.50 -4.25
N LYS A 65 21.50 -4.54 -5.17
CA LYS A 65 21.30 -3.12 -4.83
C LYS A 65 20.05 -2.89 -3.98
N GLY A 66 18.95 -3.56 -4.32
CA GLY A 66 17.71 -3.49 -3.54
C GLY A 66 17.87 -4.03 -2.12
N MET A 67 18.59 -5.16 -1.96
CA MET A 67 18.85 -5.75 -0.65
C MET A 67 19.81 -4.93 0.20
N ILE A 68 20.82 -4.30 -0.40
CA ILE A 68 21.69 -3.35 0.30
C ILE A 68 20.85 -2.17 0.84
N ALA A 69 20.03 -1.54 0.00
CA ALA A 69 19.17 -0.44 0.41
C ALA A 69 18.18 -0.84 1.53
N HIS A 70 17.58 -2.03 1.43
CA HIS A 70 16.68 -2.57 2.45
C HIS A 70 17.39 -2.77 3.81
N HIS A 71 18.61 -3.34 3.80
CA HIS A 71 19.38 -3.56 5.04
C HIS A 71 19.91 -2.25 5.64
N GLU A 72 20.39 -1.31 4.82
CA GLU A 72 20.76 0.04 5.30
C GLU A 72 19.58 0.75 5.98
N GLY A 73 18.39 0.66 5.38
CA GLY A 73 17.17 1.21 5.99
C GLY A 73 16.86 0.58 7.33
N ALA A 74 17.00 -0.75 7.45
CA ALA A 74 16.79 -1.47 8.71
C ALA A 74 17.80 -1.07 9.80
N ILE A 75 19.07 -0.85 9.44
CA ILE A 75 20.11 -0.38 10.37
C ILE A 75 19.78 1.03 10.87
N ALA A 76 19.48 1.96 9.96
CA ALA A 76 19.16 3.35 10.33
C ALA A 76 17.91 3.46 11.22
N MET A 77 16.94 2.55 11.09
CA MET A 77 15.78 2.49 11.99
C MET A 77 16.08 1.88 13.36
N ALA A 78 17.22 1.19 13.52
CA ALA A 78 17.64 0.54 14.75
C ALA A 78 18.64 1.35 15.58
N GLU A 79 19.24 2.40 15.00
CA GLU A 79 20.10 3.39 15.68
C GLU A 79 19.28 4.43 16.47
#